data_AF-A0A3D1HNI2-F1
#
_entry.id   AF-A0A3D1HNI2-F1
#
_cell.length_a   1.000
_cell.length_b   1.000
_cell.length_c   1.000
_cell.angle_alpha   90.00
_cell.angle_beta   90.00
_cell.angle_gamma   90.00
#
_symmetry.space_group_name_H-M   'P 1'
#
loop_
_entity.id
_entity.type
_entity.pdbx_description
1 polymer ?
#
loop_
_entity_poly.entity_id
_entity_poly.type
_entity_poly.pdbx_seq_one_letter_code
_entity_poly.pdbx_strand_id
1 'polypeptide(L)'
;ITPQDLFVIMDQILRPNSTPGSGGDDVGRYGHGLGIQLTEPPSHTAWDETEISAGMVLTIEPSVIYDDDRLMVAEENVLVTADGAELLTRRAPRDLPIIS
;
A
#
# COMPACT_ATOMS: atom_id res chain seq x y z
N ILE A 1 9.67 -8.12 -8.59
CA ILE A 1 8.48 -7.86 -7.74
C ILE A 1 7.63 -6.84 -8.45
N THR A 2 6.31 -7.03 -8.46
CA THR A 2 5.36 -6.16 -9.15
C THR A 2 4.40 -5.50 -8.14
N PRO A 3 3.67 -4.46 -8.55
CA PRO A 3 2.55 -3.91 -7.78
C PRO A 3 1.48 -4.95 -7.46
N GLN A 4 1.23 -5.90 -8.37
CA GLN A 4 0.36 -7.05 -8.13
C GLN A 4 0.87 -7.92 -6.97
N ASP A 5 2.17 -8.23 -6.94
CA ASP A 5 2.76 -8.99 -5.82
C ASP A 5 2.52 -8.25 -4.48
N LEU A 6 2.80 -6.94 -4.46
CA LEU A 6 2.61 -6.11 -3.27
C LEU A 6 1.13 -6.05 -2.84
N PHE A 7 0.22 -5.88 -3.80
CA PHE A 7 -1.22 -5.86 -3.54
C PHE A 7 -1.67 -7.17 -2.87
N VAL A 8 -1.29 -8.32 -3.43
CA VAL A 8 -1.65 -9.64 -2.89
C VAL A 8 -1.08 -9.84 -1.48
N ILE A 9 0.18 -9.47 -1.25
CA ILE A 9 0.81 -9.62 0.07
C ILE A 9 0.13 -8.75 1.12
N MET A 10 -0.12 -7.47 0.79
CA MET A 10 -0.83 -6.56 1.70
C MET A 10 -2.26 -7.05 1.99
N ASP A 11 -2.96 -7.55 0.98
CA ASP A 11 -4.31 -8.10 1.12
C ASP A 11 -4.33 -9.30 2.09
N GLN A 12 -3.36 -10.22 1.95
CA GLN A 12 -3.21 -11.37 2.83
C GLN A 12 -2.91 -10.97 4.29
N ILE A 13 -2.12 -9.92 4.50
CA ILE A 13 -1.83 -9.41 5.84
C ILE A 13 -3.09 -8.82 6.47
N LEU A 14 -3.86 -8.03 5.72
CA LEU A 14 -5.09 -7.42 6.21
C LEU A 14 -6.21 -8.43 6.42
N ARG A 15 -6.32 -9.42 5.54
CA ARG A 15 -7.43 -10.40 5.49
C ARG A 15 -6.88 -11.84 5.39
N PRO A 16 -6.23 -12.36 6.45
CA PRO A 16 -5.56 -13.67 6.41
C PRO A 16 -6.49 -14.87 6.19
N ASN A 17 -7.80 -14.68 6.37
CA ASN A 17 -8.83 -15.71 6.20
C ASN A 17 -9.65 -15.55 4.91
N SER A 18 -9.25 -14.64 4.01
CA SER A 18 -9.90 -14.39 2.72
C SER A 18 -9.07 -14.94 1.57
N THR A 19 -9.68 -15.00 0.38
CA THR A 19 -8.95 -15.34 -0.86
C THR A 19 -7.90 -14.25 -1.14
N PRO A 20 -6.61 -14.60 -1.29
CA PRO A 20 -5.57 -13.60 -1.56
C PRO A 20 -5.86 -12.73 -2.79
N GLY A 21 -5.73 -11.42 -2.63
CA GLY A 21 -5.96 -10.48 -3.72
C GLY A 21 -7.43 -10.36 -4.12
N SER A 22 -8.37 -10.88 -3.32
CA SER A 22 -9.80 -10.61 -3.54
C SER A 22 -10.12 -9.12 -3.32
N GLY A 23 -9.22 -8.40 -2.65
CA GLY A 23 -9.52 -7.09 -2.12
C GLY A 23 -10.58 -7.19 -1.03
N GLY A 24 -11.21 -6.07 -0.71
CA GLY A 24 -12.34 -6.09 0.20
C GLY A 24 -13.10 -4.78 0.31
N ASP A 25 -12.55 -3.65 -0.15
CA ASP A 25 -13.17 -2.33 0.00
C ASP A 25 -13.08 -1.48 -1.29
N ASP A 26 -13.98 -0.51 -1.42
CA ASP A 26 -14.37 0.25 -2.64
C ASP A 26 -13.23 0.93 -3.44
N VAL A 27 -12.02 1.06 -2.89
CA VAL A 27 -10.92 1.85 -3.48
C VAL A 27 -10.11 1.06 -4.53
N GLY A 28 -10.13 -0.27 -4.50
CA GLY A 28 -9.56 -1.13 -5.55
C GLY A 28 -8.03 -1.17 -5.70
N ARG A 29 -7.27 -0.48 -4.84
CA ARG A 29 -5.79 -0.46 -4.82
C ARG A 29 -5.22 -0.17 -3.43
N TYR A 30 -3.96 -0.51 -3.19
CA TYR A 30 -3.24 -0.31 -1.92
C TYR A 30 -1.99 0.58 -2.03
N GLY A 31 -1.98 1.44 -3.04
CA GLY A 31 -0.90 2.41 -3.26
C GLY A 31 -0.62 2.66 -4.72
N HIS A 32 0.36 3.51 -4.96
CA HIS A 32 0.74 4.00 -6.27
C HIS A 32 2.14 4.62 -6.29
N GLY A 33 2.66 4.93 -7.48
CA GLY A 33 3.83 5.77 -7.65
C GLY A 33 3.56 7.22 -7.23
N LEU A 34 4.60 7.92 -6.80
CA LEU A 34 4.53 9.32 -6.38
C LEU A 34 5.70 10.12 -6.97
N GLY A 35 5.44 11.34 -7.41
CA GLY A 35 6.45 12.21 -7.98
C GLY A 35 6.00 13.66 -8.11
N ILE A 36 5.93 14.16 -9.34
CA ILE A 36 5.38 15.48 -9.65
C ILE A 36 3.88 15.50 -9.42
N GLN A 37 3.20 14.41 -9.75
CA GLN A 37 1.79 14.19 -9.46
C GLN A 37 1.65 13.40 -8.16
N LEU A 38 0.57 13.68 -7.43
CA LEU A 38 0.24 12.95 -6.21
C LEU A 38 0.09 11.46 -6.49
N THR A 39 -0.58 11.10 -7.58
CA THR A 39 -0.78 9.72 -8.02
C THR A 39 -0.16 9.54 -9.39
N GLU A 40 0.87 8.69 -9.47
CA GLU A 40 1.55 8.28 -10.69
C GLU A 40 1.54 6.74 -10.81
N PRO A 41 1.74 6.17 -12.01
CA PRO A 41 2.06 4.76 -12.13
C PRO A 41 3.38 4.40 -11.42
N PRO A 42 3.57 3.15 -10.99
CA PRO A 42 2.61 2.04 -11.09
C PRO A 42 1.52 2.11 -10.02
N SER A 43 0.47 1.28 -10.12
CA SER A 43 -0.63 1.22 -9.14
C SER A 43 -0.63 -0.14 -8.44
N HIS A 44 -0.68 -0.19 -7.11
CA HIS A 44 -0.75 -1.45 -6.35
C HIS A 44 -2.15 -2.06 -6.45
N THR A 45 -2.40 -2.74 -7.55
CA THR A 45 -3.67 -3.40 -7.91
C THR A 45 -3.41 -4.86 -8.26
N ALA A 46 -4.47 -5.67 -8.32
CA ALA A 46 -4.38 -7.08 -8.69
C ALA A 46 -3.93 -7.36 -10.15
N TRP A 47 -3.76 -6.33 -10.99
CA TRP A 47 -3.48 -6.49 -12.42
C TRP A 47 -2.23 -5.75 -12.92
N ASP A 48 -1.63 -4.88 -12.11
CA ASP A 48 -0.45 -4.13 -12.55
C ASP A 48 0.82 -4.96 -12.33
N GLU A 49 1.34 -5.47 -13.45
CA GLU A 49 2.54 -6.32 -13.51
C GLU A 49 3.82 -5.53 -13.82
N THR A 50 3.79 -4.19 -13.73
CA THR A 50 4.98 -3.35 -13.95
C THR A 50 6.13 -3.78 -13.03
N GLU A 51 7.33 -3.95 -13.57
CA GLU A 51 8.49 -4.29 -12.73
C GLU A 51 8.86 -3.11 -11.82
N ILE A 52 8.85 -3.36 -10.50
CA ILE A 52 9.33 -2.39 -9.52
C ILE A 52 10.86 -2.40 -9.56
N SER A 53 11.44 -1.23 -9.82
CA SER A 53 12.88 -1.05 -9.98
C SER A 53 13.42 0.09 -9.11
N ALA A 54 14.74 0.06 -8.86
CA ALA A 54 15.41 1.07 -8.07
C ALA A 54 15.21 2.49 -8.65
N GLY A 55 14.99 3.46 -7.77
CA GLY A 55 14.68 4.85 -8.12
C GLY A 55 13.19 5.18 -8.14
N MET A 56 12.31 4.18 -8.11
CA MET A 56 10.87 4.41 -7.95
C MET A 56 10.54 4.88 -6.53
N VAL A 57 9.59 5.80 -6.41
CA VAL A 57 8.98 6.19 -5.14
C VAL A 57 7.54 5.69 -5.14
N LEU A 58 7.17 4.95 -4.09
CA LEU A 58 5.89 4.26 -3.99
C LEU A 58 5.23 4.58 -2.65
N THR A 59 3.91 4.77 -2.67
CA THR A 59 3.07 4.74 -1.48
C THR A 59 2.74 3.29 -1.13
N ILE A 60 2.78 2.95 0.16
CA ILE A 60 2.30 1.68 0.69
C ILE A 60 1.15 2.02 1.63
N GLU A 61 -0.08 1.94 1.13
CA GLU A 61 -1.28 2.45 1.77
C GLU A 61 -2.45 1.44 1.78
N PRO A 62 -2.24 0.24 2.37
CA PRO A 62 -3.31 -0.73 2.49
C PRO A 62 -4.45 -0.17 3.37
N SER A 63 -5.67 -0.53 3.00
CA SER A 63 -6.89 -0.09 3.68
C SER A 63 -7.82 -1.24 4.02
N VAL A 64 -8.52 -1.11 5.15
CA VAL A 64 -9.47 -2.12 5.64
C VAL A 64 -10.69 -1.46 6.28
N ILE A 65 -11.88 -1.88 5.86
CA ILE A 65 -13.12 -1.67 6.60
C ILE A 65 -13.24 -2.77 7.64
N TYR A 66 -13.38 -2.38 8.92
CA TYR A 66 -13.39 -3.31 10.06
C TYR A 66 -14.63 -3.19 10.95
N ASP A 67 -15.57 -2.32 10.57
CA ASP A 67 -16.91 -2.17 11.14
C ASP A 67 -17.79 -1.42 10.12
N ASP A 68 -19.11 -1.41 10.27
CA ASP A 68 -20.05 -0.91 9.24
C ASP A 68 -19.76 0.53 8.78
N ASP A 69 -19.16 1.36 9.63
CA ASP A 69 -18.84 2.77 9.36
C ASP A 69 -17.37 3.14 9.62
N ARG A 70 -16.45 2.15 9.69
CA ARG A 70 -15.04 2.41 10.07
C ARG A 70 -14.07 1.89 9.02
N LEU A 71 -13.30 2.83 8.46
CA LEU A 71 -12.18 2.60 7.58
C LEU A 71 -10.87 2.92 8.30
N MET A 72 -9.85 2.09 8.10
CA MET A 72 -8.47 2.39 8.46
C MET A 72 -7.60 2.37 7.21
N VAL A 73 -6.70 3.35 7.11
CA VAL A 73 -5.64 3.40 6.11
C VAL A 73 -4.34 3.68 6.85
N ALA A 74 -3.29 2.95 6.51
CA ALA A 74 -1.95 3.23 7.00
C ALA A 74 -1.04 3.46 5.78
N GLU A 75 -0.56 4.68 5.60
CA GLU A 75 0.31 5.04 4.48
C GLU A 75 1.75 5.23 4.96
N GLU A 76 2.69 4.67 4.22
CA GLU A 76 4.12 5.01 4.28
C GLU A 76 4.63 5.27 2.86
N ASN A 77 5.57 6.20 2.73
CA ASN A 77 6.24 6.47 1.45
C ASN A 77 7.63 5.89 1.44
N VAL A 78 7.99 5.14 0.39
CA VAL A 78 9.28 4.47 0.26
C VAL A 78 9.98 4.80 -1.05
N LEU A 79 11.30 4.95 -0.99
CA LEU A 79 12.20 4.90 -2.14
C LEU A 79 12.66 3.46 -2.34
N VAL A 80 12.46 2.91 -3.53
CA VAL A 80 13.04 1.62 -3.92
C VAL A 80 14.51 1.83 -4.26
N THR A 81 15.37 1.03 -3.65
CA THR A 81 16.83 1.04 -3.85
C THR A 81 17.27 -0.26 -4.52
N ALA A 82 18.53 -0.37 -4.92
CA ALA A 82 19.05 -1.60 -5.52
C ALA A 82 19.01 -2.81 -4.56
N ASP A 83 19.06 -2.56 -3.24
CA ASP A 83 19.20 -3.59 -2.21
C ASP A 83 17.96 -3.71 -1.29
N GLY A 84 16.89 -2.95 -1.57
CA GLY A 84 15.69 -2.92 -0.72
C GLY A 84 14.89 -1.65 -0.86
N ALA A 85 14.32 -1.16 0.24
CA ALA A 85 13.55 0.09 0.26
C ALA A 85 13.91 0.96 1.46
N GLU A 86 13.90 2.28 1.26
CA GLU A 86 14.13 3.30 2.28
C GLU A 86 12.84 4.05 2.57
N LEU A 87 12.50 4.21 3.86
CA LEU A 87 11.38 5.06 4.26
C LEU A 87 11.73 6.54 4.04
N LEU A 88 10.88 7.24 3.29
CA LEU A 88 10.96 8.71 3.12
C LEU A 88 10.13 9.46 4.16
N THR A 89 9.36 8.73 4.96
CA THR A 89 8.46 9.25 5.98
C THR A 89 8.93 8.83 7.36
N ARG A 90 8.59 9.63 8.37
CA ARG A 90 8.71 9.18 9.75
C ARG A 90 7.57 8.21 10.00
N ARG A 91 7.91 6.94 10.24
CA ARG A 91 6.93 5.88 10.49
C ARG A 91 5.87 6.31 11.49
N ALA A 92 4.61 6.08 11.14
CA ALA A 92 3.50 6.34 12.04
C ALA A 92 3.67 5.55 13.35
N PRO A 93 3.20 6.08 14.50
CA PRO A 93 3.20 5.31 15.73
C PRO A 93 2.39 4.02 15.52
N ARG A 94 2.81 2.95 16.21
CA ARG A 94 2.13 1.65 16.14
C ARG A 94 0.67 1.74 16.58
N ASP A 95 0.42 2.52 17.62
CA ASP A 95 -0.91 2.69 18.20
C ASP A 95 -1.50 4.02 17.74
N LEU A 96 -2.81 4.01 17.43
CA LEU A 96 -3.52 5.21 17.01
C LEU A 96 -3.54 6.27 18.13
N PRO A 97 -3.05 7.49 17.87
CA PRO A 97 -3.14 8.57 18.84
C PRO A 97 -4.59 8.95 19.13
N ILE A 98 -4.92 9.15 20.41
CA ILE A 98 -6.22 9.68 20.82
C ILE A 98 -6.11 11.21 20.88
N ILE A 99 -6.92 11.90 20.07
CA ILE A 99 -7.05 13.35 20.11
C ILE A 99 -8.24 13.70 21.01
N SER A 100 -8.02 14.56 22.00
CA SER A 100 -9.02 15.02 22.98
C SER A 100 -9.33 16.49 22.84
#